data_AF-A0A1D3RQI6-F1
#
_entry.id   AF-A0A1D3RQI6-F1
#
_cell.length_a   1.000
_cell.length_b   1.000
_cell.length_c   1.000
_cell.angle_alpha   90.00
_cell.angle_beta   90.00
_cell.angle_gamma   90.00
#
_symmetry.space_group_name_H-M   'P 1'
#
loop_
_entity.id
_entity.type
_entity.pdbx_description
1 polymer ?
#
loop_
_entity_poly.entity_id
_entity_poly.type
_entity_poly.pdbx_seq_one_letter_code
_entity_poly.pdbx_strand_id
1 'polypeptide(L)' 'MDETYIKVKGKWVYLYRAVDSHGDTLDFMLSERRDEDAATAFFKQAN' A
#
# COMPACT_ATOMS: atom_id res chain seq x y z
N MET A 1 -2.64 -7.75 3.13
CA MET A 1 -2.40 -6.33 2.81
C MET A 1 -2.13 -5.61 4.11
N ASP A 2 -1.09 -4.79 4.13
CA ASP A 2 -0.65 -4.01 5.29
C ASP A 2 -0.72 -2.50 4.96
N GLU A 3 -1.22 -1.68 5.89
CA GLU A 3 -1.26 -0.21 5.79
C GLU A 3 -0.34 0.39 6.85
N THR A 4 0.56 1.27 6.43
CA THR A 4 1.41 2.03 7.33
C THR A 4 1.59 3.47 6.86
N TYR A 5 2.13 4.33 7.72
CA TYR A 5 2.31 5.75 7.42
C TYR A 5 3.79 6.10 7.43
N ILE A 6 4.31 6.55 6.29
CA ILE A 6 5.73 6.85 6.10
C ILE A 6 5.94 8.30 5.68
N LYS A 7 7.15 8.81 5.90
CA LYS A 7 7.53 10.16 5.50
C LYS A 7 8.39 10.12 4.24
N VAL A 8 7.86 10.61 3.12
CA VAL A 8 8.55 10.72 1.84
C VAL A 8 8.81 12.20 1.54
N LYS A 9 10.09 12.58 1.41
CA LYS A 9 10.51 13.97 1.14
C LYS A 9 9.86 15.01 2.06
N GLY A 10 9.72 14.66 3.35
CA GLY A 10 9.15 15.55 4.37
C GLY A 10 7.62 15.54 4.45
N LYS A 11 6.91 14.92 3.51
CA LYS A 11 5.46 14.73 3.54
C LYS A 11 5.11 13.36 4.07
N TRP A 12 4.04 13.28 4.83
CA TRP A 12 3.52 12.00 5.25
C TRP A 12 2.60 11.41 4.18
N VAL A 13 2.75 10.12 3.92
CA VAL A 13 1.98 9.38 2.91
C VAL A 13 1.61 8.01 3.47
N TYR A 14 0.46 7.51 3.05
CA TYR A 14 0.01 6.16 3.31
C TYR A 14 0.73 5.20 2.38
N LEU A 15 1.35 4.18 2.98
CA LEU A 15 1.98 3.07 2.28
C LEU A 15 1.11 1.84 2.47
N TYR A 16 0.64 1.32 1.35
CA TYR A 16 -0.07 0.05 1.27
C TYR A 16 0.86 -1.01 0.69
N ARG A 17 0.93 -2.18 1.33
CA ARG A 17 1.76 -3.30 0.88
C ARG A 17 0.92 -4.55 0.68
N ALA A 18 1.03 -5.16 -0.50
CA ALA A 18 0.61 -6.54 -0.71
C ALA A 18 1.74 -7.46 -0.19
N VAL A 19 1.40 -8.31 0.77
CA VAL A 19 2.31 -9.31 1.32
C VAL A 19 1.73 -10.69 1.05
N ASP A 20 2.60 -11.64 0.71
CA ASP A 20 2.20 -13.03 0.55
C ASP A 20 2.08 -13.76 1.91
N SER A 21 1.77 -15.05 1.87
CA SER A 21 1.65 -15.87 3.08
C SER A 21 2.98 -16.14 3.80
N HIS A 22 4.11 -15.92 3.14
CA HIS A 22 5.45 -16.03 3.70
C HIS A 22 5.95 -14.71 4.31
N GLY A 23 5.20 -13.62 4.10
CA GLY A 23 5.54 -12.28 4.57
C GLY A 23 6.38 -11.49 3.58
N ASP A 24 6.61 -12.01 2.38
CA ASP A 24 7.32 -11.30 1.31
C ASP A 24 6.41 -10.25 0.69
N THR A 25 6.98 -9.06 0.44
CA THR A 25 6.24 -7.96 -0.17
C THR A 25 6.19 -8.17 -1.68
N LEU A 26 4.97 -8.37 -2.20
CA LEU A 26 4.70 -8.55 -3.62
C LEU A 26 4.65 -7.22 -4.35
N ASP A 27 3.91 -6.26 -3.78
CA ASP A 27 3.61 -4.99 -4.44
C ASP A 27 3.34 -3.89 -3.42
N PHE A 28 3.47 -2.63 -3.84
CA PHE A 28 3.28 -1.48 -2.96
C PHE A 28 2.59 -0.31 -3.66
N MET A 29 1.75 0.40 -2.93
CA MET A 29 1.06 1.61 -3.37
C MET A 29 1.26 2.73 -2.36
N LEU A 30 1.58 3.93 -2.84
CA LEU A 30 1.66 5.14 -2.04
C LEU A 30 0.46 6.03 -2.34
N SER A 31 -0.15 6.58 -1.29
CA SER A 31 -1.24 7.56 -1.41
C SER A 31 -1.04 8.72 -0.45
N GLU A 32 -1.29 9.94 -0.91
CA GLU A 32 -1.30 11.13 -0.05
C GLU A 32 -2.51 11.15 0.90
N ARG A 33 -3.55 10.36 0.62
CA ARG A 33 -4.77 10.25 1.42
C ARG A 33 -5.02 8.80 1.79
N ARG A 34 -5.68 8.57 2.93
CA ARG A 34 -6.13 7.24 3.31
C ARG A 34 -7.21 6.79 2.33
N ASP A 35 -6.89 5.79 1.52
CA ASP A 35 -7.77 5.31 0.45
C ASP A 35 -7.61 3.79 0.31
N GLU A 36 -8.26 3.08 1.23
CA GLU A 36 -8.22 1.62 1.30
C GLU A 36 -8.97 0.98 0.12
N ASP A 37 -10.00 1.63 -0.42
CA ASP A 37 -10.75 1.16 -1.59
C ASP A 37 -9.88 1.20 -2.85
N ALA A 38 -9.18 2.32 -3.10
CA ALA A 38 -8.26 2.42 -4.22
C ALA A 38 -7.12 1.40 -4.12
N ALA A 39 -6.57 1.22 -2.92
CA ALA A 39 -5.52 0.23 -2.69
C ALA A 39 -6.04 -1.21 -2.85
N THR A 40 -7.25 -1.51 -2.39
CA THR A 40 -7.90 -2.81 -2.59
C THR A 40 -8.15 -3.08 -4.08
N ALA A 41 -8.62 -2.07 -4.83
CA ALA A 41 -8.81 -2.18 -6.27
C ALA A 41 -7.49 -2.43 -7.00
N PHE A 42 -6.44 -1.67 -6.64
CA PHE A 42 -5.09 -1.83 -7.19
C PHE A 42 -4.57 -3.26 -7.04
N PHE A 43 -4.66 -3.84 -5.83
CA PHE A 43 -4.19 -5.21 -5.60
C PHE A 43 -5.11 -6.30 -6.15
N LYS A 44 -6.42 -6.03 -6.34
CA LYS A 44 -7.34 -6.97 -7.02
C LYS A 44 -7.11 -7.02 -8.53
N GLN A 45 -6.66 -5.92 -9.12
CA GLN A 45 -6.45 -5.80 -10.56
C GLN A 45 -5.11 -6.38 -11.02
N ALA A 46 -4.18 -6.67 -10.09
CA ALA A 46 -2.91 -7.32 -10.35
C ALA A 46 -3.02 -8.84 -10.64
N ASN A 47 -4.23 -9.35 -10.93
CA ASN A 47 -4.52 -10.76 -11.19
C ASN A 47 -5.35 -10.96 -12.47
#